data_AF-A0A9D5UWC9-F1
#
_entry.id   AF-A0A9D5UWC9-F1
#
_cell.length_a   1.000
_cell.length_b   1.000
_cell.length_c   1.000
_cell.angle_alpha   90.00
_cell.angle_beta   90.00
_cell.angle_gamma   90.00
#
_symmetry.space_group_name_H-M   'P 1'
#
loop_
_entity.id
_entity.type
_entity.pdbx_description
1 polymer ?
#
loop_
_entity_poly.entity_id
_entity_poly.type
_entity_poly.pdbx_seq_one_letter_code
_entity_poly.pdbx_strand_id
1 'polypeptide(L)' 'MGTLPRFVAMETILENIAAKLVEDVQEGALPMNAPVMECLEALITATQKLQVVREMTEAKEETMAARFRLAC' A
#
# COMPACT_ATOMS: atom_id res chain seq x y z
N MET A 1 16.36 10.91 -3.45
CA MET A 1 15.28 10.83 -2.44
C MET A 1 14.59 9.49 -2.63
N GLY A 2 14.64 8.62 -1.63
CA GLY A 2 14.28 7.21 -1.74
C GLY A 2 12.84 6.97 -2.18
N THR A 3 12.66 6.01 -3.07
CA THR A 3 11.36 5.51 -3.52
C THR A 3 10.64 4.73 -2.43
N LEU A 4 11.37 4.08 -1.53
CA LEU A 4 10.82 3.26 -0.44
C LEU A 4 9.97 4.03 0.58
N PRO A 5 10.42 5.18 1.14
CA PRO A 5 9.56 5.97 2.04
C PRO A 5 8.24 6.42 1.41
N ARG A 6 8.20 6.58 0.07
CA ARG A 6 6.97 6.95 -0.64
C ARG A 6 5.99 5.78 -0.76
N PHE A 7 6.49 4.55 -0.92
CA PHE A 7 5.63 3.35 -0.90
C PHE A 7 4.98 3.17 0.47
N VAL A 8 5.78 3.24 1.54
CA VAL A 8 5.28 3.14 2.92
C VAL A 8 4.22 4.19 3.20
N ALA A 9 4.47 5.46 2.83
CA ALA A 9 3.49 6.52 3.01
C ALA A 9 2.18 6.26 2.25
N MET A 10 2.26 5.73 1.02
CA MET A 10 1.06 5.45 0.21
C MET A 10 0.27 4.26 0.78
N GLU A 11 0.93 3.20 1.24
CA GLU A 11 0.28 2.08 1.91
C GLU A 11 -0.51 2.56 3.15
N THR A 12 0.13 3.37 4.01
CA THR A 12 -0.54 3.95 5.18
C THR A 12 -1.76 4.79 4.80
N ILE A 13 -1.69 5.57 3.71
CA ILE A 13 -2.84 6.36 3.25
C ILE A 13 -3.99 5.44 2.83
N LEU A 14 -3.73 4.39 2.05
CA LEU A 14 -4.76 3.48 1.59
C LEU A 14 -5.39 2.67 2.73
N GLU A 15 -4.57 2.20 3.68
CA GLU A 15 -5.03 1.51 4.88
C GLU A 15 -5.92 2.41 5.74
N ASN A 16 -5.55 3.68 5.93
CA ASN A 16 -6.36 4.65 6.67
C ASN A 16 -7.70 4.94 5.98
N ILE A 17 -7.71 5.07 4.64
CA ILE A 17 -8.96 5.27 3.89
C ILE A 17 -9.86 4.04 4.03
N ALA A 18 -9.32 2.83 3.90
CA ALA A 18 -10.09 1.60 4.05
C ALA A 18 -10.65 1.46 5.48
N ALA A 19 -9.85 1.76 6.49
CA ALA A 19 -10.28 1.75 7.89
C ALA A 19 -11.41 2.74 8.14
N LYS A 20 -11.29 3.98 7.65
CA LYS A 20 -12.34 4.99 7.82
C LYS A 20 -13.63 4.62 7.08
N LEU A 21 -13.52 4.01 5.91
CA LEU A 21 -14.68 3.53 5.17
C LEU A 21 -15.42 2.42 5.93
N VAL A 22 -14.69 1.49 6.57
CA VAL A 22 -15.28 0.46 7.43
C VAL A 22 -15.94 1.08 8.66
N GLU A 23 -15.29 2.03 9.31
CA GLU A 23 -15.84 2.78 10.46
C GLU A 23 -17.16 3.48 10.07
N ASP A 24 -17.18 4.21 8.96
CA ASP A 24 -18.38 4.91 8.48
C ASP A 24 -19.54 3.94 8.18
N VAL A 25 -19.23 2.72 7.72
CA VAL A 25 -20.24 1.67 7.53
C VAL A 25 -20.74 1.12 8.87
N GLN A 26 -19.86 0.90 9.84
CA GLN A 26 -20.21 0.39 11.17
C GLN A 26 -21.03 1.42 11.98
N GLU A 27 -20.75 2.71 11.81
CA GLU A 27 -21.51 3.81 12.41
C GLU A 27 -22.84 4.08 11.70
N GLY A 28 -23.09 3.43 10.55
CA GLY A 28 -24.30 3.60 9.75
C GLY A 28 -24.32 4.90 8.94
N ALA A 29 -23.19 5.61 8.83
CA ALA A 29 -23.03 6.78 7.97
C ALA A 29 -23.03 6.39 6.48
N LEU A 30 -22.59 5.16 6.17
CA LEU A 30 -22.62 4.58 4.83
C LEU A 30 -23.36 3.23 4.80
N PRO A 31 -24.18 2.96 3.77
CA PRO A 31 -24.83 1.66 3.62
C PRO A 31 -23.84 0.62 3.08
N MET A 32 -23.92 -0.62 3.58
CA MET A 32 -23.17 -1.76 3.03
C MET A 32 -23.81 -2.21 1.70
N ASN A 33 -23.50 -1.50 0.61
CA ASN A 33 -24.00 -1.75 -0.73
C ASN A 33 -22.85 -2.06 -1.72
N ALA A 34 -23.20 -2.44 -2.96
CA ALA A 34 -22.21 -2.84 -3.97
C ALA A 34 -21.10 -1.78 -4.19
N PRO A 35 -21.39 -0.48 -4.38
CA PRO A 35 -20.34 0.53 -4.52
C PRO A 35 -19.37 0.63 -3.34
N VAL A 36 -19.87 0.52 -2.10
CA VAL A 36 -19.03 0.58 -0.90
C VAL A 36 -18.13 -0.65 -0.79
N MET A 37 -18.67 -1.84 -1.10
CA MET A 37 -17.88 -3.07 -1.13
C MET A 37 -16.83 -3.06 -2.24
N GLU A 38 -17.20 -2.64 -3.46
CA GLU A 38 -16.25 -2.49 -4.58
C GLU A 38 -15.12 -1.52 -4.24
N CYS A 39 -15.42 -0.43 -3.53
CA CYS A 39 -14.43 0.52 -3.06
C CYS A 39 -13.45 -0.12 -2.06
N LEU A 40 -13.97 -0.87 -1.06
CA LEU A 40 -13.14 -1.60 -0.11
C LEU A 40 -12.23 -2.62 -0.81
N GLU A 41 -12.77 -3.41 -1.74
CA GLU A 41 -12.00 -4.37 -2.53
C GLU A 41 -10.90 -3.71 -3.37
N ALA A 42 -11.21 -2.57 -3.99
CA ALA A 42 -10.25 -1.80 -4.77
C ALA A 42 -9.11 -1.26 -3.89
N LEU A 43 -9.43 -0.73 -2.70
CA LEU A 43 -8.44 -0.23 -1.74
C LEU A 43 -7.51 -1.36 -1.26
N ILE A 44 -8.06 -2.51 -0.87
CA ILE A 44 -7.29 -3.68 -0.46
C ILE A 44 -6.37 -4.15 -1.60
N THR A 45 -6.91 -4.26 -2.82
CA THR A 45 -6.15 -4.68 -4.00
C THR A 45 -5.01 -3.70 -4.31
N ALA A 46 -5.26 -2.40 -4.19
CA ALA A 46 -4.25 -1.37 -4.42
C ALA A 46 -3.12 -1.45 -3.38
N THR A 47 -3.45 -1.61 -2.10
CA THR A 47 -2.47 -1.79 -1.02
C THR A 47 -1.59 -3.01 -1.26
N GLN A 48 -2.18 -4.16 -1.60
CA GLN A 48 -1.43 -5.38 -1.91
C GLN A 48 -0.47 -5.19 -3.10
N LYS A 49 -0.91 -4.53 -4.17
CA LYS A 49 -0.04 -4.25 -5.33
C LYS A 49 1.12 -3.33 -4.96
N LEU A 50 0.88 -2.33 -4.11
CA LEU A 50 1.94 -1.44 -3.63
C LEU A 50 2.96 -2.18 -2.78
N GLN A 51 2.54 -3.10 -1.91
CA GLN A 51 3.43 -3.95 -1.12
C GLN A 51 4.35 -4.79 -2.02
N VAL A 52 3.81 -5.42 -3.06
CA VAL A 52 4.62 -6.18 -4.04
C VAL A 52 5.66 -5.27 -4.72
N VAL A 53 5.25 -4.07 -5.16
CA VAL A 53 6.19 -3.13 -5.81
C VAL A 53 7.25 -2.64 -4.83
N ARG A 54 6.90 -2.41 -3.56
CA ARG A 54 7.85 -2.05 -2.51
C ARG A 54 8.88 -3.15 -2.32
N GLU A 55 8.45 -4.39 -2.09
CA GLU A 55 9.34 -5.55 -1.90
C GLU A 55 10.30 -5.74 -3.09
N MET A 56 9.79 -5.59 -4.32
CA MET A 56 10.62 -5.61 -5.52
C MET A 56 11.65 -4.47 -5.57
N THR A 57 11.27 -3.29 -5.08
CA THR A 57 12.15 -2.12 -5.01
C THR A 57 13.22 -2.30 -3.95
N GLU A 58 12.87 -2.81 -2.77
CA GLU A 58 13.81 -3.14 -1.67
C GLU A 58 14.86 -4.15 -2.16
N ALA A 59 14.41 -5.26 -2.75
CA ALA A 59 15.31 -6.29 -3.28
C ALA A 59 16.27 -5.75 -4.35
N LYS A 60 15.81 -4.79 -5.17
CA LYS A 60 16.66 -4.14 -6.19
C LYS A 60 17.69 -3.20 -5.56
N GLU A 61 17.30 -2.41 -4.57
CA GLU A 61 18.21 -1.52 -3.83
C GLU A 61 19.28 -2.34 -3.08
N GLU A 62 18.91 -3.45 -2.46
CA GLU A 62 19.83 -4.37 -1.79
C GLU A 62 20.81 -5.04 -2.76
N THR A 63 20.31 -5.52 -3.92
CA THR A 63 21.15 -6.12 -4.96
C THR A 63 22.16 -5.10 -5.50
N MET A 64 21.73 -3.86 -5.73
CA MET A 64 22.62 -2.79 -6.19
C MET A 64 23.69 -2.46 -5.15
N ALA A 65 23.30 -2.35 -3.87
CA ALA A 65 24.23 -2.13 -2.77
C ALA A 65 25.25 -3.27 -2.63
N ALA A 66 24.83 -4.53 -2.80
CA ALA A 66 25.71 -5.69 -2.77
C ALA A 66 26.72 -5.68 -3.94
N ARG A 67 26.28 -5.33 -5.16
CA ARG A 67 27.16 -5.19 -6.33
C ARG A 67 28.19 -4.09 -6.15
N PHE A 68 27.81 -2.96 -5.53
CA PHE A 68 28.74 -1.88 -5.24
C PHE A 68 29.84 -2.32 -4.25
N ARG A 69 29.48 -3.07 -3.18
CA ARG A 69 30.45 -3.58 -2.20
C ARG A 69 31.47 -4.56 -2.77
N LEU A 70 31.12 -5.33 -3.80
CA LEU A 70 32.02 -6.28 -4.45
C LEU A 70 32.96 -5.65 -5.49
N ALA A 71 32.66 -4.41 -5.91
CA ALA A 71 33.44 -3.67 -6.91
C ALA A 71 34.42 -2.65 -6.30
N CYS A 72 34.43 -2.50 -4.96
CA CYS A 72 35.39 -1.71 -4.19
C CYS A 72 36.43 -2.62 -3.55
#